data_AF-A0A6P3IM15-F1
#
_entry.id   AF-A0A6P3IM15-F1
#
_cell.length_a   1.000
_cell.length_b   1.000
_cell.length_c   1.000
_cell.angle_alpha   90.00
_cell.angle_beta   90.00
_cell.angle_gamma   90.00
#
_symmetry.space_group_name_H-M   'P 1'
#
loop_
_entity.id
_entity.type
_entity.pdbx_description
1 polymer ?
#
loop_
_entity_poly.entity_id
_entity_poly.type
_entity_poly.pdbx_seq_one_letter_code
_entity_poly.pdbx_strand_id
1 'polypeptide(L)'
;MRWQLGEQLRCLELQGELRRELLQELAEFMRRRAEVELEYSRGLDKLVERFSGRGGRLGGSSREHQSFRKEPSLLSPLHCWAVLLQQTRQQSRESTALSEVLGGPLAQRLSYIAEDVGRLVKKARPLPWAREAGRPQDPVHAEAQMVVAAVPAHQD
;
A
#
# COMPACT_ATOMS: atom_id res chain seq x y z
N MET A 1 31.03 -25.27 6.27
CA MET A 1 29.98 -25.39 7.31
C MET A 1 29.68 -24.06 8.01
N ARG A 2 30.53 -23.52 8.91
CA ARG A 2 30.23 -22.25 9.63
C ARG A 2 30.04 -21.02 8.72
N TRP A 3 30.88 -20.88 7.70
CA TRP A 3 30.78 -19.80 6.71
C TRP A 3 29.46 -19.82 5.92
N GLN A 4 29.04 -21.01 5.45
CA GLN A 4 27.79 -21.17 4.68
C GLN A 4 26.55 -20.82 5.51
N LEU A 5 26.53 -21.19 6.80
CA LEU A 5 25.45 -20.82 7.71
C LEU A 5 25.41 -19.30 7.99
N GLY A 6 26.57 -18.67 8.10
CA GLY A 6 26.68 -17.21 8.22
C GLY A 6 26.13 -16.48 6.99
N GLU A 7 26.43 -16.98 5.79
CA GLU A 7 25.90 -16.42 4.55
C GLU A 7 24.38 -16.60 4.40
N GLN A 8 23.87 -17.79 4.75
CA GLN A 8 22.43 -18.05 4.74
C GLN A 8 21.68 -17.12 5.70
N LEU A 9 22.23 -16.88 6.88
CA LEU A 9 21.66 -15.96 7.85
C LEU A 9 21.67 -14.50 7.32
N ARG A 10 22.78 -14.05 6.73
CA ARG A 10 22.85 -12.72 6.09
C ARG A 10 21.79 -12.55 5.00
N CYS A 11 21.59 -13.58 4.17
CA CYS A 11 20.57 -13.58 3.13
C CYS A 11 19.15 -13.46 3.73
N LEU A 12 18.86 -14.20 4.81
CA LEU A 12 17.57 -14.13 5.50
C LEU A 12 17.33 -12.76 6.17
N GLU A 13 18.36 -12.15 6.74
CA GLU A 13 18.29 -10.79 7.30
C GLU A 13 17.93 -9.78 6.21
N LEU A 14 18.65 -9.78 5.09
CA LEU A 14 18.40 -8.89 3.96
C LEU A 14 16.98 -9.09 3.40
N GLN A 15 16.55 -10.34 3.23
CA GLN A 15 15.20 -10.64 2.75
C GLN A 15 14.12 -10.11 3.72
N GLY A 16 14.35 -10.20 5.02
CA GLY A 16 13.44 -9.68 6.03
C GLY A 16 13.37 -8.15 6.04
N GLU A 17 14.51 -7.47 5.87
CA GLU A 17 14.57 -6.01 5.76
C GLU A 17 13.81 -5.52 4.52
N LEU A 18 14.06 -6.12 3.35
CA LEU A 18 13.35 -5.80 2.11
C LEU A 18 11.84 -6.03 2.25
N ARG A 19 11.43 -7.14 2.87
CA ARG A 19 10.02 -7.44 3.10
C ARG A 19 9.37 -6.41 4.03
N ARG A 20 10.07 -5.95 5.06
CA ARG A 20 9.59 -4.89 5.96
C ARG A 20 9.39 -3.58 5.20
N GLU A 21 10.37 -3.18 4.39
CA GLU A 21 10.29 -1.95 3.59
C GLU A 21 9.11 -2.00 2.61
N LEU A 22 8.95 -3.10 1.88
CA LEU A 22 7.81 -3.30 0.99
C LEU A 22 6.46 -3.19 1.72
N LEU A 23 6.35 -3.75 2.94
CA LEU A 23 5.13 -3.63 3.74
C LEU A 23 4.83 -2.18 4.16
N GLN A 24 5.87 -1.39 4.44
CA GLN A 24 5.73 0.04 4.75
C GLN A 24 5.30 0.84 3.52
N GLU A 25 5.89 0.56 2.36
CA GLU A 25 5.48 1.17 1.09
C GLU A 25 4.04 0.82 0.72
N LEU A 26 3.63 -0.44 0.92
CA LEU A 26 2.25 -0.86 0.71
C LEU A 26 1.29 -0.15 1.67
N ALA A 27 1.65 0.01 2.95
CA ALA A 27 0.83 0.73 3.91
C ALA A 27 0.63 2.20 3.47
N GLU A 28 1.70 2.85 3.02
CA GLU A 28 1.65 4.22 2.51
C GLU A 28 0.83 4.33 1.21
N PHE A 29 0.99 3.37 0.30
CA PHE A 29 0.18 3.28 -0.91
C PHE A 29 -1.32 3.19 -0.58
N MET A 30 -1.70 2.38 0.41
CA MET A 30 -3.11 2.27 0.84
C MET A 30 -3.65 3.58 1.42
N ARG A 31 -2.83 4.36 2.15
CA ARG A 31 -3.23 5.69 2.64
C ARG A 31 -3.48 6.66 1.49
N ARG A 32 -2.55 6.74 0.53
CA ARG A 32 -2.72 7.59 -0.66
C ARG A 32 -3.92 7.16 -1.50
N ARG A 33 -4.15 5.85 -1.62
CA ARG A 33 -5.34 5.35 -2.31
C ARG A 33 -6.62 5.75 -1.58
N ALA A 34 -6.63 5.70 -0.25
CA ALA A 34 -7.77 6.18 0.55
C ALA A 34 -8.06 7.67 0.32
N GLU A 35 -7.03 8.51 0.27
CA GLU A 35 -7.19 9.95 -0.03
C GLU A 35 -7.84 10.17 -1.40
N VAL A 36 -7.39 9.47 -2.43
CA VAL A 36 -7.97 9.54 -3.79
C VAL A 36 -9.44 9.14 -3.79
N GLU A 37 -9.81 8.08 -3.08
CA GLU A 37 -11.19 7.60 -2.99
C GLU A 37 -12.07 8.60 -2.23
N LEU A 38 -11.55 9.20 -1.15
CA LEU A 38 -12.26 10.24 -0.42
C LEU A 38 -12.48 11.51 -1.28
N GLU A 39 -11.48 11.91 -2.07
CA GLU A 39 -11.61 13.01 -3.03
C GLU A 39 -12.64 12.69 -4.12
N TYR A 40 -12.63 11.45 -4.64
CA TYR A 40 -13.61 10.99 -5.62
C TYR A 40 -15.04 11.06 -5.06
N SER A 41 -15.28 10.52 -3.85
CA SER A 41 -16.55 10.63 -3.16
C SER A 41 -17.01 12.09 -3.01
N ARG A 42 -16.15 12.99 -2.53
CA ARG A 42 -16.46 14.44 -2.44
C ARG A 42 -16.79 15.05 -3.79
N GLY A 43 -16.15 14.60 -4.86
CA GLY A 43 -16.46 15.00 -6.24
C GLY A 43 -17.87 14.58 -6.67
N LEU A 44 -18.26 13.34 -6.34
CA LEU A 44 -19.59 12.82 -6.60
C LEU A 44 -20.67 13.56 -5.80
N ASP A 45 -20.42 13.87 -4.53
CA ASP A 45 -21.37 14.64 -3.71
C ASP A 45 -21.61 16.04 -4.30
N LYS A 46 -20.53 16.75 -4.67
CA LYS A 46 -20.63 18.05 -5.34
C LYS A 46 -21.41 17.96 -6.66
N LEU A 47 -21.20 16.89 -7.42
CA LEU A 47 -21.95 16.66 -8.67
C LEU A 47 -23.44 16.50 -8.37
N VAL A 48 -23.79 15.65 -7.41
CA VAL A 48 -25.17 15.41 -6.98
C VAL A 48 -25.81 16.71 -6.47
N GLU A 49 -25.15 17.50 -5.64
CA GLU A 49 -25.70 18.77 -5.11
C GLU A 49 -26.05 19.76 -6.22
N ARG A 50 -25.14 19.96 -7.18
CA ARG A 50 -25.33 20.86 -8.33
C ARG A 50 -26.56 20.49 -9.17
N PHE A 51 -26.80 19.20 -9.33
CA PHE A 51 -27.85 18.66 -10.19
C PHE A 51 -29.15 18.36 -9.45
N SER A 52 -29.10 18.13 -8.13
CA SER A 52 -30.27 18.00 -7.26
C SER A 52 -31.02 19.32 -7.12
N GLY A 53 -30.32 20.45 -7.03
CA GLY A 53 -30.95 21.79 -7.01
C GLY A 53 -31.63 22.18 -8.32
N ARG A 54 -31.26 21.54 -9.44
CA ARG A 54 -31.83 21.79 -10.78
C ARG A 54 -33.08 20.93 -11.06
N GLY A 55 -33.31 19.87 -10.27
CA GLY A 55 -34.53 19.05 -10.32
C GLY A 55 -35.82 19.85 -10.00
N GLY A 56 -35.71 20.94 -9.23
CA GLY A 56 -36.81 21.87 -9.00
C GLY A 56 -37.12 22.83 -10.17
N ARG A 57 -36.26 22.90 -11.19
CA ARG A 57 -36.48 23.71 -12.40
C ARG A 57 -36.87 22.88 -13.63
N LEU A 58 -36.50 21.60 -13.66
CA LEU A 58 -36.91 20.65 -14.71
C LEU A 58 -38.22 19.93 -14.38
N GLY A 59 -38.63 19.94 -13.11
CA GLY A 59 -40.02 19.69 -12.74
C GLY A 59 -40.81 20.99 -12.92
N GLY A 60 -41.34 21.21 -14.11
CA GLY A 60 -42.29 22.29 -14.38
C GLY A 60 -43.41 22.29 -13.34
N SER A 61 -43.93 23.49 -13.06
CA SER A 61 -45.24 23.80 -12.46
C SER A 61 -45.85 22.73 -11.54
N SER A 62 -46.15 23.09 -10.29
CA SER A 62 -46.92 22.34 -9.28
C SER A 62 -48.08 21.43 -9.79
N ARG A 63 -48.57 21.64 -11.03
CA ARG A 63 -49.51 20.80 -11.76
C ARG A 63 -48.97 19.48 -12.36
N GLU A 64 -47.75 19.42 -12.92
CA GLU A 64 -47.25 18.19 -13.58
C GLU A 64 -46.74 17.14 -12.58
N HIS A 65 -46.25 17.57 -11.42
CA HIS A 65 -45.88 16.69 -10.32
C HIS A 65 -47.07 15.89 -9.76
N GLN A 66 -48.31 16.38 -9.91
CA GLN A 66 -49.50 15.64 -9.51
C GLN A 66 -49.91 14.56 -10.52
N SER A 67 -49.60 14.74 -11.81
CA SER A 67 -49.89 13.75 -12.85
C SER A 67 -48.89 12.58 -12.85
N PHE A 68 -47.62 12.83 -12.53
CA PHE A 68 -46.60 11.77 -12.42
C PHE A 68 -46.72 10.86 -11.19
N ARG A 69 -47.57 11.22 -10.20
CA ARG A 69 -47.86 10.37 -9.03
C ARG A 69 -48.80 9.20 -9.33
N LYS A 70 -49.44 9.17 -10.51
CA LYS A 70 -50.51 8.22 -10.82
C LYS A 70 -50.15 7.09 -11.78
N GLU A 71 -49.01 7.14 -12.47
CA GLU A 71 -48.60 6.10 -13.42
C GLU A 71 -47.20 5.58 -13.08
N PRO A 72 -47.02 4.27 -12.82
CA PRO A 72 -45.70 3.66 -12.70
C PRO A 72 -45.09 3.52 -14.10
N SER A 73 -44.84 4.65 -14.78
CA SER A 73 -44.03 4.63 -16.00
C SER A 73 -42.57 4.49 -15.57
N LEU A 74 -42.12 3.23 -15.48
CA LEU A 74 -40.77 2.80 -15.10
C LEU A 74 -39.64 3.43 -15.96
N LEU A 75 -39.97 4.30 -16.91
CA LEU A 75 -39.08 4.87 -17.92
C LEU A 75 -39.38 6.35 -18.23
N SER A 76 -40.01 7.11 -17.32
CA SER A 76 -40.04 8.57 -17.47
C SER A 76 -38.60 9.12 -17.40
N PRO A 77 -38.19 10.05 -18.27
CA PRO A 77 -36.88 10.72 -18.17
C PRO A 77 -36.60 11.30 -16.77
N LEU A 78 -37.65 11.72 -16.06
CA LEU A 78 -37.56 12.20 -14.68
C LEU A 78 -37.21 11.06 -13.69
N HIS A 79 -37.76 9.86 -13.90
CA HIS A 79 -37.42 8.68 -13.11
C HIS A 79 -35.98 8.24 -13.38
N CYS A 80 -35.56 8.15 -14.65
CA CYS A 80 -34.18 7.84 -15.03
C CYS A 80 -33.19 8.83 -14.39
N TRP A 81 -33.52 10.12 -14.40
CA TRP A 81 -32.72 11.15 -13.73
C TRP A 81 -32.62 10.94 -12.21
N ALA A 82 -33.73 10.62 -11.55
CA ALA A 82 -33.76 10.35 -10.12
C ALA A 82 -32.91 9.11 -9.76
N VAL A 83 -33.00 8.03 -10.54
CA VAL A 83 -32.20 6.82 -10.36
C VAL A 83 -30.71 7.12 -10.53
N LEU A 84 -30.32 7.88 -11.56
CA LEU A 84 -28.92 8.29 -11.77
C LEU A 84 -28.37 9.07 -10.57
N LEU A 85 -29.12 10.06 -10.06
CA LEU A 85 -28.70 10.82 -8.88
C LEU A 85 -28.59 9.94 -7.63
N GLN A 86 -29.49 8.97 -7.45
CA GLN A 86 -29.41 8.00 -6.36
C GLN A 86 -28.17 7.11 -6.49
N GLN A 87 -27.88 6.57 -7.68
CA GLN A 87 -26.71 5.75 -7.95
C GLN A 87 -25.42 6.52 -7.67
N THR A 88 -25.33 7.79 -8.10
CA THR A 88 -24.16 8.63 -7.81
C THR A 88 -23.96 8.88 -6.31
N ARG A 89 -25.05 9.09 -5.54
CA ARG A 89 -24.97 9.18 -4.07
C ARG A 89 -24.50 7.88 -3.44
N GLN A 90 -24.98 6.75 -3.95
CA GLN A 90 -24.58 5.44 -3.46
C GLN A 90 -23.08 5.20 -3.73
N GLN A 91 -22.61 5.51 -4.93
CA GLN A 91 -21.19 5.40 -5.29
C GLN A 91 -20.29 6.30 -4.43
N SER A 92 -20.77 7.51 -4.07
CA SER A 92 -20.07 8.37 -3.12
C SER A 92 -19.89 7.70 -1.75
N ARG A 93 -20.96 7.11 -1.21
CA ARG A 93 -20.93 6.40 0.09
C ARG A 93 -20.00 5.19 0.06
N GLU A 94 -20.06 4.41 -1.01
CA GLU A 94 -19.20 3.24 -1.19
C GLU A 94 -17.72 3.63 -1.27
N SER A 95 -17.40 4.71 -2.00
CA SER A 95 -16.03 5.22 -2.09
C SER A 95 -15.54 5.81 -0.76
N THR A 96 -16.42 6.49 0.01
CA THR A 96 -16.11 6.88 1.41
C THR A 96 -15.80 5.66 2.27
N ALA A 97 -16.66 4.65 2.28
CA ALA A 97 -16.44 3.44 3.08
C ALA A 97 -15.15 2.71 2.69
N LEU A 98 -14.85 2.65 1.38
CA LEU A 98 -13.61 2.09 0.87
C LEU A 98 -12.39 2.92 1.33
N SER A 99 -12.47 4.25 1.33
CA SER A 99 -11.41 5.11 1.86
C SER A 99 -11.13 4.84 3.35
N GLU A 100 -12.17 4.66 4.15
CA GLU A 100 -12.04 4.38 5.59
C GLU A 100 -11.34 3.04 5.84
N VAL A 101 -11.72 2.00 5.08
CA VAL A 101 -11.11 0.66 5.20
C VAL A 101 -9.64 0.66 4.76
N LEU A 102 -9.32 1.33 3.64
CA LEU A 102 -7.97 1.38 3.11
C LEU A 102 -7.03 2.20 4.01
N GLY A 103 -7.45 3.40 4.41
CA GLY A 103 -6.62 4.34 5.18
C GLY A 103 -6.53 3.99 6.67
N GLY A 104 -7.55 3.31 7.22
CA GLY A 104 -7.59 2.88 8.61
C GLY A 104 -7.05 1.47 8.80
N PRO A 105 -7.92 0.45 8.92
CA PRO A 105 -7.56 -0.87 9.39
C PRO A 105 -6.55 -1.60 8.48
N LEU A 106 -6.63 -1.43 7.15
CA LEU A 106 -5.70 -2.10 6.24
C LEU A 106 -4.28 -1.53 6.35
N ALA A 107 -4.11 -0.22 6.25
CA ALA A 107 -2.81 0.44 6.39
C ALA A 107 -2.17 0.21 7.76
N GLN A 108 -2.98 0.22 8.84
CA GLN A 108 -2.52 -0.09 10.19
C GLN A 108 -2.02 -1.53 10.30
N ARG A 109 -2.78 -2.50 9.76
CA ARG A 109 -2.40 -3.91 9.79
C ARG A 109 -1.12 -4.18 9.01
N LEU A 110 -0.93 -3.55 7.85
CA LEU A 110 0.32 -3.64 7.09
C LEU A 110 1.51 -3.07 7.88
N SER A 111 1.31 -1.93 8.54
CA SER A 111 2.34 -1.31 9.39
C SER A 111 2.72 -2.21 10.58
N TYR A 112 1.72 -2.81 11.23
CA TYR A 112 1.92 -3.76 12.33
C TYR A 112 2.71 -5.00 11.87
N ILE A 113 2.34 -5.59 10.73
CA ILE A 113 3.08 -6.73 10.16
C ILE A 113 4.53 -6.32 9.84
N ALA A 114 4.75 -5.10 9.32
CA ALA A 114 6.10 -4.60 9.05
C ALA A 114 6.94 -4.50 10.34
N GLU A 115 6.36 -4.00 11.43
CA GLU A 115 7.03 -3.95 12.73
C GLU A 115 7.38 -5.34 13.25
N ASP A 116 6.46 -6.31 13.15
CA ASP A 116 6.68 -7.68 13.56
C ASP A 116 7.79 -8.35 12.75
N VAL A 117 7.81 -8.17 11.43
CA VAL A 117 8.92 -8.61 10.57
C VAL A 117 10.24 -7.99 11.04
N GLY A 118 10.25 -6.69 11.35
CA GLY A 118 11.43 -6.02 11.90
C GLY A 118 11.89 -6.59 13.25
N ARG A 119 10.96 -6.97 14.13
CA ARG A 119 11.28 -7.63 15.41
C ARG A 119 11.84 -9.04 15.20
N LEU A 120 11.30 -9.79 14.25
CA LEU A 120 11.77 -11.13 13.89
C LEU A 120 13.18 -11.09 13.31
N VAL A 121 13.47 -10.16 12.39
CA VAL A 121 14.83 -9.95 11.84
C VAL A 121 15.82 -9.62 12.94
N LYS A 122 15.46 -8.72 13.87
CA LYS A 122 16.32 -8.38 15.02
C LYS A 122 16.59 -9.58 15.93
N LYS A 123 15.59 -10.45 16.15
CA LYS A 123 15.75 -11.70 16.94
C LYS A 123 16.59 -12.74 16.21
N ALA A 124 16.52 -12.79 14.88
CA ALA A 124 17.26 -13.75 14.08
C ALA A 124 18.77 -13.47 14.09
N ARG A 125 19.18 -12.22 14.36
CA ARG A 125 20.58 -11.80 14.46
C ARG A 125 21.28 -12.46 15.67
N PRO A 126 22.13 -13.48 15.49
CA PRO A 126 22.93 -14.02 16.56
C PRO A 126 24.09 -13.06 16.84
N LEU A 127 24.50 -13.09 18.10
CA LEU A 127 25.60 -12.40 18.77
C LEU A 127 26.93 -12.25 17.97
N PRO A 128 27.86 -11.41 18.47
CA PRO A 128 29.05 -10.88 17.75
C PRO A 128 29.97 -11.85 17.01
N TRP A 129 29.87 -13.16 17.21
CA TRP A 129 30.70 -14.15 16.51
C TRP A 129 30.50 -14.14 14.98
N ALA A 130 29.36 -13.63 14.47
CA ALA A 130 29.15 -13.44 13.03
C ALA A 130 29.96 -12.26 12.45
N ARG A 131 30.37 -11.27 13.27
CA ARG A 131 31.35 -10.23 12.87
C ARG A 131 32.78 -10.76 12.92
N GLU A 132 33.07 -11.69 13.84
CA GLU A 132 34.38 -12.34 13.96
C GLU A 132 34.65 -13.35 12.84
N ALA A 133 33.61 -13.94 12.25
CA ALA A 133 33.72 -14.93 11.16
C ALA A 133 34.25 -14.37 9.82
N GLY A 134 34.43 -13.05 9.72
CA GLY A 134 35.10 -12.38 8.61
C GLY A 134 36.55 -11.95 8.92
N ARG A 135 37.04 -12.13 10.16
CA ARG A 135 38.47 -11.97 10.45
C ARG A 135 39.17 -13.29 10.17
N PRO A 136 40.15 -13.34 9.27
CA PRO A 136 40.99 -14.53 9.13
C PRO A 136 41.66 -14.79 10.50
N GLN A 137 41.30 -15.90 11.14
CA GLN A 137 41.88 -16.31 12.43
C GLN A 137 43.24 -16.99 12.28
N ASP A 138 43.71 -17.20 11.05
CA ASP A 138 44.98 -17.89 10.82
C ASP A 138 46.05 -16.90 10.31
N PRO A 139 47.01 -16.47 11.16
CA PRO A 139 48.14 -15.64 10.71
C PRO A 139 48.98 -16.35 9.62
N VAL A 140 48.90 -17.68 9.56
CA VAL A 140 49.61 -18.51 8.59
C VAL A 140 49.09 -18.33 7.15
N HIS A 141 47.81 -18.00 6.99
CA HIS A 141 47.23 -17.81 5.64
C HIS A 141 47.54 -16.41 5.08
N ALA A 142 47.69 -15.42 5.96
CA ALA A 142 48.13 -14.06 5.60
C ALA A 142 49.62 -14.02 5.25
N GLU A 143 50.48 -14.73 5.98
CA GLU A 143 51.89 -14.91 5.60
C GLU A 143 52.03 -15.62 4.25
N ALA A 144 51.25 -16.67 3.99
CA ALA A 144 51.28 -17.37 2.71
C ALA A 144 50.91 -16.47 1.51
N GLN A 145 49.96 -15.53 1.68
CA GLN A 145 49.61 -14.58 0.62
C GLN A 145 50.65 -13.45 0.47
N MET A 146 51.28 -13.01 1.56
CA MET A 146 52.34 -12.01 1.51
C MET A 146 53.64 -12.55 0.89
N VAL A 147 53.99 -13.81 1.17
CA VAL A 147 55.19 -14.47 0.59
C VAL A 147 55.02 -14.71 -0.91
N VAL A 148 53.81 -15.04 -1.37
CA VAL A 148 53.53 -15.18 -2.82
C VAL A 148 53.54 -13.83 -3.54
N ALA A 149 53.17 -12.74 -2.87
CA ALA A 149 53.22 -11.39 -3.43
C ALA A 149 54.63 -10.75 -3.40
N ALA A 150 55.58 -11.32 -2.65
CA ALA A 150 56.93 -10.79 -2.46
C ALA A 150 58.00 -11.43 -3.36
N VAL A 151 57.64 -12.31 -4.30
CA VAL A 151 58.58 -12.81 -5.31
C VAL A 151 58.73 -11.75 -6.41
N PRO A 152 59.89 -11.07 -6.53
CA PRO A 152 60.07 -10.09 -7.60
C PRO A 152 60.15 -10.82 -8.95
N ALA A 153 59.33 -10.38 -9.90
CA ALA A 153 59.49 -10.73 -11.30
C ALA A 153 60.81 -10.13 -11.83
N HIS A 154 61.90 -10.88 -11.69
CA HIS A 154 63.14 -10.62 -12.42
C HIS A 154 63.14 -11.44 -13.71
N GLN A 155 63.00 -10.71 -14.81
CA GLN A 155 63.70 -10.85 -16.10
C GLN A 155 63.86 -12.25 -16.70
N ASP A 156 63.21 -12.43 -17.85
CA ASP A 156 63.93 -12.62 -19.11
C ASP A 156 63.40 -11.60 -20.15
#